data_AF-R1F501-F1
#
_entry.id   AF-R1F501-F1
#
_cell.length_a   1.000
_cell.length_b   1.000
_cell.length_c   1.000
_cell.angle_alpha   90.00
_cell.angle_beta   90.00
_cell.angle_gamma   90.00
#
_symmetry.space_group_name_H-M   'P 1'
#
loop_
_entity.id
_entity.type
_entity.pdbx_description
1 polymer ?
#
loop_
_entity_poly.entity_id
_entity_poly.type
_entity_poly.pdbx_seq_one_letter_code
_entity_poly.pdbx_strand_id
1 'polypeptide(L)'
;MKITFNGNTFTIPTNEQGQYHATALSQAWAAAGGQVRALDHWTRSLDENQMRKFGACTSKARADRGGGTWVNKRGLLAFAAYCSSEFEDAVFDAFDELTKGNTMQAAAIAESVAVSPELLEKHDATRKAMNDAIKAKGIDMCGKAYGNFYRLACKAATGYVPSVLTGKNGSAKEYIKQVSNAPCMNALIACMETITMGLKVGLDYHKVAAMLNVETSQNGELLG
;
A
#
# COMPACT_ATOMS: atom_id res chain seq x y z
N MET A 1 4.79 -3.62 -17.69
CA MET A 1 4.60 -4.17 -16.33
C MET A 1 4.35 -3.04 -15.35
N LYS A 2 3.57 -3.26 -14.30
CA LYS A 2 3.51 -2.34 -13.15
C LYS A 2 4.35 -2.92 -12.02
N ILE A 3 5.13 -2.08 -11.34
CA ILE A 3 5.85 -2.43 -10.11
C ILE A 3 5.55 -1.36 -9.07
N THR A 4 5.23 -1.78 -7.85
CA THR A 4 4.86 -0.89 -6.75
C THR A 4 5.81 -1.12 -5.59
N PHE A 5 6.44 -0.04 -5.12
CA PHE A 5 7.25 -0.03 -3.90
C PHE A 5 7.34 1.40 -3.36
N ASN A 6 7.54 1.55 -2.05
CA ASN A 6 7.59 2.84 -1.34
C ASN A 6 6.40 3.75 -1.69
N GLY A 7 5.19 3.19 -1.74
CA GLY A 7 3.94 3.92 -2.02
C GLY A 7 3.79 4.45 -3.46
N ASN A 8 4.74 4.17 -4.36
CA ASN A 8 4.75 4.60 -5.75
C ASN A 8 4.48 3.42 -6.68
N THR A 9 3.69 3.65 -7.73
CA THR A 9 3.45 2.65 -8.79
C THR A 9 4.10 3.10 -10.08
N PHE A 10 5.08 2.34 -10.55
CA PHE A 10 5.83 2.62 -11.77
C PHE A 10 5.32 1.75 -12.92
N THR A 11 4.91 2.39 -14.01
CA THR A 11 4.52 1.70 -15.24
C THR A 11 5.73 1.58 -16.15
N ILE A 12 6.19 0.35 -16.36
CA ILE A 12 7.41 0.04 -17.10
C ILE A 12 7.07 -0.48 -18.50
N PRO A 13 7.48 0.23 -19.57
CA PRO A 13 7.33 -0.23 -20.95
C PRO A 13 8.06 -1.54 -21.21
N THR A 14 7.54 -2.30 -22.18
CA THR A 14 8.17 -3.51 -22.71
C THR A 14 8.50 -3.34 -24.19
N ASN A 15 9.63 -3.88 -24.64
CA ASN A 15 9.94 -3.96 -26.06
C ASN A 15 9.37 -5.25 -26.68
N GLU A 16 9.51 -5.40 -28.00
CA GLU A 16 9.04 -6.55 -28.77
C GLU A 16 9.69 -7.89 -28.34
N GLN A 17 10.85 -7.82 -27.68
CA GLN A 17 11.57 -8.98 -27.14
C GLN A 17 11.14 -9.33 -25.70
N GLY A 18 10.13 -8.64 -25.15
CA GLY A 18 9.64 -8.86 -23.79
C GLY A 18 10.57 -8.33 -22.69
N GLN A 19 11.57 -7.51 -23.03
CA GLN A 19 12.43 -6.85 -22.05
C GLN A 19 11.76 -5.60 -21.51
N TYR A 20 12.10 -5.23 -20.28
CA TYR A 20 11.55 -4.09 -19.54
C TYR A 20 12.51 -2.90 -19.56
N HIS A 21 11.97 -1.70 -19.69
CA HIS A 21 12.76 -0.46 -19.78
C HIS A 21 13.24 0.02 -18.40
N ALA A 22 14.45 -0.37 -17.99
CA ALA A 22 15.04 0.02 -16.70
C ALA A 22 15.29 1.54 -16.61
N THR A 23 15.53 2.21 -17.74
CA THR A 23 15.66 3.68 -17.78
C THR A 23 14.38 4.39 -17.37
N ALA A 24 13.20 3.93 -17.82
CA ALA A 24 11.93 4.50 -17.36
C ALA A 24 11.75 4.33 -15.85
N LEU A 25 12.10 3.16 -15.28
CA LEU A 25 12.06 2.97 -13.83
C LEU A 25 13.00 3.95 -13.11
N SER A 26 14.23 4.10 -13.58
CA SER A 26 15.20 5.02 -12.96
C SER A 26 14.77 6.48 -13.01
N GLN A 27 14.14 6.91 -14.11
CA GLN A 27 13.62 8.28 -14.26
C GLN A 27 12.44 8.51 -13.33
N ALA A 28 11.50 7.55 -13.26
CA ALA A 28 10.35 7.65 -12.39
C ALA A 28 10.75 7.58 -10.90
N TRP A 29 11.75 6.77 -10.55
CA TRP A 29 12.31 6.72 -9.20
C TRP A 29 12.92 8.07 -8.79
N ALA A 30 13.73 8.68 -9.66
CA ALA A 30 14.30 10.00 -9.40
C ALA A 30 13.21 11.08 -9.26
N ALA A 31 12.16 11.03 -10.09
CA ALA A 31 11.02 11.95 -9.99
C ALA A 31 10.22 11.78 -8.68
N ALA A 32 10.23 10.59 -8.08
CA ALA A 32 9.61 10.29 -6.80
C ALA A 32 10.49 10.66 -5.59
N GLY A 33 11.63 11.34 -5.79
CA GLY A 33 12.56 11.73 -4.73
C GLY A 33 13.68 10.72 -4.46
N GLY A 34 13.77 9.66 -5.28
CA GLY A 34 14.84 8.67 -5.23
C GLY A 34 16.17 9.16 -5.80
N GLN A 35 17.19 8.31 -5.72
CA GLN A 35 18.53 8.63 -6.20
C GLN A 35 18.56 8.90 -7.72
N VAL A 36 19.07 10.08 -8.09
CA VAL A 36 19.36 10.42 -9.49
C VAL A 36 20.56 9.59 -9.98
N ARG A 37 20.48 9.08 -11.22
CA ARG A 37 21.48 8.16 -11.83
C ARG A 37 21.63 6.80 -11.13
N ALA A 38 20.62 6.34 -10.39
CA ALA A 38 20.61 5.02 -9.79
C ALA A 38 20.95 3.90 -10.79
N LEU A 39 20.42 3.98 -12.02
CA LEU A 39 20.70 2.99 -13.07
C LEU A 39 22.17 2.96 -13.52
N ASP A 40 22.82 4.11 -13.63
CA ASP A 40 24.23 4.18 -14.03
C ASP A 40 25.12 3.55 -12.95
N HIS A 41 24.79 3.77 -11.68
CA HIS A 41 25.52 3.19 -10.56
C HIS A 41 25.29 1.69 -10.46
N TRP A 42 24.03 1.26 -10.56
CA TRP A 42 23.67 -0.16 -10.56
C TRP A 42 24.37 -0.91 -11.68
N THR A 43 24.27 -0.44 -12.93
CA THR A 43 24.92 -1.12 -14.08
C THR A 43 26.44 -1.21 -13.96
N ARG A 44 27.10 -0.22 -13.35
CA ARG A 44 28.55 -0.26 -13.08
C ARG A 44 28.93 -1.23 -11.96
N SER A 45 28.00 -1.55 -11.08
CA SER A 45 28.22 -2.54 -10.01
C SER A 45 28.08 -3.99 -10.51
N LEU A 46 27.55 -4.20 -11.72
CA LEU A 46 27.31 -5.52 -12.27
C LEU A 46 28.55 -6.10 -12.94
N ASP A 47 28.87 -7.35 -12.62
CA ASP A 47 29.85 -8.13 -13.38
C ASP A 47 29.26 -8.70 -14.70
N GLU A 48 30.12 -9.28 -15.54
CA GLU A 48 29.70 -9.85 -16.84
C GLU A 48 28.64 -10.96 -16.71
N ASN A 49 28.72 -11.77 -15.65
CA ASN A 49 27.77 -12.85 -15.40
C ASN A 49 26.40 -12.29 -15.01
N GLN A 50 26.37 -11.26 -14.16
CA GLN A 50 25.17 -10.55 -13.75
C GLN A 50 24.54 -9.81 -14.93
N MET A 51 25.34 -9.12 -15.75
CA MET A 51 24.87 -8.46 -16.96
C MET A 51 24.18 -9.45 -17.91
N ARG A 52 24.81 -10.63 -18.15
CA ARG A 52 24.21 -11.70 -18.96
C ARG A 52 22.95 -12.27 -18.32
N LYS A 53 22.96 -12.53 -17.01
CA LYS A 53 21.83 -13.05 -16.22
C LYS A 53 20.62 -12.12 -16.24
N PHE A 54 20.85 -10.81 -16.23
CA PHE A 54 19.81 -9.79 -16.28
C PHE A 54 19.41 -9.41 -17.70
N GLY A 55 20.12 -9.93 -18.71
CA GLY A 55 19.90 -9.59 -20.11
C GLY A 55 19.98 -8.10 -20.34
N ALA A 56 20.90 -7.42 -19.64
CA ALA A 56 21.03 -5.97 -19.68
C ALA A 56 21.61 -5.54 -21.03
N CYS A 57 20.85 -4.76 -21.80
CA CYS A 57 21.31 -4.19 -23.06
C CYS A 57 20.98 -2.70 -23.11
N THR A 58 21.94 -1.88 -23.54
CA THR A 58 21.77 -0.43 -23.62
C THR A 58 21.70 0.00 -25.08
N SER A 59 20.57 0.60 -25.46
CA SER A 59 20.41 1.27 -26.75
C SER A 59 20.89 2.72 -26.63
N LYS A 60 21.79 3.12 -27.53
CA LYS A 60 22.29 4.50 -27.68
C LYS A 60 21.32 5.42 -28.44
N ALA A 61 20.15 4.92 -28.86
CA ALA A 61 19.13 5.78 -29.43
C ALA A 61 18.72 6.88 -28.43
N ARG A 62 18.10 7.97 -28.90
CA ARG A 62 17.50 8.94 -27.98
C ARG A 62 16.35 8.29 -27.22
N ALA A 63 16.12 8.70 -25.97
CA ALA A 63 15.10 8.10 -25.10
C ALA A 63 13.68 8.13 -25.71
N ASP A 64 13.34 9.20 -26.44
CA ASP A 64 12.09 9.38 -27.20
C ASP A 64 11.97 8.45 -28.43
N ARG A 65 13.07 7.80 -28.82
CA ARG A 65 13.18 6.87 -29.96
C ARG A 65 13.52 5.44 -29.55
N GLY A 66 13.19 5.05 -28.31
CA GLY A 66 13.48 3.71 -27.79
C GLY A 66 14.89 3.54 -27.22
N GLY A 67 15.59 4.64 -26.97
CA GLY A 67 16.87 4.68 -26.25
C GLY A 67 16.75 4.30 -24.78
N GLY A 68 17.83 3.75 -24.21
CA GLY A 68 17.91 3.40 -22.80
C GLY A 68 18.31 1.94 -22.56
N THR A 69 18.35 1.57 -21.29
CA THR A 69 18.72 0.24 -20.83
C THR A 69 17.47 -0.62 -20.69
N TRP A 70 17.53 -1.79 -21.29
CA TRP A 70 16.50 -2.83 -21.26
C TRP A 70 17.04 -4.05 -20.51
N VAL A 71 16.18 -4.68 -19.72
CA VAL A 71 16.54 -5.83 -18.88
C VAL A 71 15.41 -6.85 -18.91
N ASN A 72 15.73 -8.11 -18.61
CA ASN A 72 14.69 -9.12 -18.38
C ASN A 72 13.97 -8.86 -17.03
N LYS A 73 12.90 -9.63 -16.75
CA LYS A 73 12.11 -9.46 -15.51
C LYS A 73 12.97 -9.52 -14.25
N ARG A 74 13.94 -10.43 -14.22
CA ARG A 74 14.84 -10.61 -13.08
C ARG A 74 15.75 -9.40 -12.90
N GLY A 75 16.28 -8.85 -13.98
CA GLY A 75 17.07 -7.62 -13.96
C GLY A 75 16.26 -6.41 -13.49
N LEU A 76 14.98 -6.32 -13.89
CA LEU A 76 14.11 -5.23 -13.43
C LEU A 76 13.88 -5.29 -11.91
N LEU A 77 13.60 -6.48 -11.37
CA LEU A 77 13.42 -6.67 -9.93
C LEU A 77 14.72 -6.44 -9.15
N ALA A 78 15.86 -6.89 -9.68
CA ALA A 78 17.16 -6.62 -9.08
C ALA A 78 17.50 -5.12 -9.07
N PHE A 79 17.13 -4.39 -10.12
CA PHE A 79 17.28 -2.94 -10.13
C PHE A 79 16.32 -2.24 -9.16
N ALA A 80 15.08 -2.73 -9.02
CA ALA A 80 14.14 -2.20 -8.03
C ALA A 80 14.65 -2.39 -6.58
N ALA A 81 15.21 -3.56 -6.27
CA ALA A 81 15.89 -3.83 -4.99
C ALA A 81 17.08 -2.88 -4.75
N TYR A 82 17.91 -2.65 -5.76
CA TYR A 82 18.98 -1.66 -5.66
C TYR A 82 18.45 -0.24 -5.37
N CYS A 83 17.29 0.13 -5.91
CA CYS A 83 16.71 1.45 -5.70
C CYS A 83 16.11 1.64 -4.29
N SER A 84 15.65 0.58 -3.63
CA SER A 84 14.99 0.64 -2.32
C SER A 84 15.40 -0.55 -1.45
N SER A 85 16.12 -0.25 -0.37
CA SER A 85 16.47 -1.24 0.65
C SER A 85 15.21 -1.84 1.29
N GLU A 86 14.13 -1.08 1.45
CA GLU A 86 12.87 -1.61 1.99
C GLU A 86 12.22 -2.65 1.06
N PHE A 87 12.30 -2.44 -0.25
CA PHE A 87 11.86 -3.44 -1.22
C PHE A 87 12.77 -4.67 -1.24
N GLU A 88 14.08 -4.47 -1.13
CA GLU A 88 15.05 -5.56 -1.04
C GLU A 88 14.82 -6.43 0.21
N ASP A 89 14.70 -5.80 1.39
CA ASP A 89 14.46 -6.45 2.67
C ASP A 89 13.17 -7.28 2.64
N ALA A 90 12.07 -6.71 2.11
CA ALA A 90 10.82 -7.45 2.02
C ALA A 90 10.87 -8.65 1.07
N VAL A 91 11.69 -8.59 0.02
CA VAL A 91 11.92 -9.77 -0.84
C VAL A 91 12.63 -10.86 -0.06
N PHE A 92 13.63 -10.50 0.75
CA PHE A 92 14.35 -11.47 1.59
C PHE A 92 13.49 -12.02 2.71
N ASP A 93 12.77 -11.17 3.44
CA ASP A 93 11.90 -11.56 4.54
C ASP A 93 10.75 -12.45 4.06
N ALA A 94 10.14 -12.12 2.91
CA ALA A 94 9.09 -12.96 2.33
C ALA A 94 9.66 -14.33 1.92
N PHE A 95 10.88 -14.38 1.37
CA PHE A 95 11.51 -15.64 1.01
C PHE A 95 11.89 -16.47 2.24
N ASP A 96 12.42 -15.85 3.29
CA ASP A 96 12.76 -16.52 4.54
C ASP A 96 11.52 -17.17 5.18
N GLU A 97 10.40 -16.45 5.26
CA GLU A 97 9.14 -17.00 5.75
C GLU A 97 8.60 -18.14 4.87
N LEU A 98 8.80 -18.09 3.54
CA LEU A 98 8.51 -19.23 2.67
C LEU A 98 9.36 -20.45 3.02
N THR A 99 10.65 -20.29 3.32
CA THR A 99 11.53 -21.42 3.68
C THR A 99 11.15 -22.07 5.01
N LYS A 100 10.51 -21.31 5.90
CA LYS A 100 9.94 -21.80 7.17
C LYS A 100 8.56 -22.45 7.01
N GLY A 101 7.97 -22.41 5.82
CA GLY A 101 6.62 -22.92 5.54
C GLY A 101 5.48 -21.95 5.85
N ASN A 102 5.78 -20.70 6.22
CA ASN A 102 4.81 -19.69 6.61
C ASN A 102 4.28 -18.91 5.40
N THR A 103 3.58 -19.60 4.51
CA THR A 103 3.12 -19.06 3.21
C THR A 103 2.25 -17.81 3.33
N MET A 104 1.38 -17.73 4.35
CA MET A 104 0.53 -16.55 4.58
C MET A 104 1.33 -15.33 5.06
N GLN A 105 2.36 -15.56 5.86
CA GLN A 105 3.21 -14.50 6.40
C GLN A 105 4.14 -13.95 5.30
N ALA A 106 4.68 -14.82 4.46
CA ALA A 106 5.42 -14.42 3.27
C ALA A 106 4.60 -13.56 2.31
N ALA A 107 3.33 -13.94 2.06
CA ALA A 107 2.42 -13.14 1.25
C ALA A 107 2.18 -11.76 1.88
N ALA A 108 1.92 -11.71 3.19
CA ALA A 108 1.72 -10.45 3.91
C ALA A 108 2.96 -9.52 3.87
N ILE A 109 4.17 -10.07 3.95
CA ILE A 109 5.42 -9.30 3.83
C ILE A 109 5.59 -8.75 2.42
N ALA A 110 5.39 -9.58 1.40
CA ALA A 110 5.45 -9.13 0.00
C ALA A 110 4.39 -8.05 -0.30
N GLU A 111 3.19 -8.17 0.29
CA GLU A 111 2.10 -7.20 0.18
C GLU A 111 2.34 -5.92 0.99
N SER A 112 3.17 -5.96 2.05
CA SER A 112 3.44 -4.79 2.89
C SER A 112 4.15 -3.67 2.13
N VAL A 113 5.08 -4.01 1.24
CA VAL A 113 5.80 -3.03 0.40
C VAL A 113 5.00 -2.61 -0.84
N ALA A 114 3.96 -3.38 -1.17
CA ALA A 114 3.03 -3.11 -2.24
C ALA A 114 1.61 -2.95 -1.68
N VAL A 115 1.32 -1.84 -0.97
CA VAL A 115 -0.08 -1.46 -0.72
C VAL A 115 -0.78 -1.35 -2.07
N SER A 116 -1.53 -2.40 -2.43
CA SER A 116 -1.99 -2.57 -3.79
C SER A 116 -3.05 -1.51 -4.13
N PRO A 117 -3.12 -1.03 -5.38
CA PRO A 117 -4.21 -0.16 -5.83
C PRO A 117 -5.59 -0.77 -5.53
N GLU A 118 -5.71 -2.09 -5.65
CA GLU A 118 -6.91 -2.85 -5.32
C GLU A 118 -7.30 -2.72 -3.83
N LEU A 119 -6.33 -2.69 -2.92
CA LEU A 119 -6.60 -2.50 -1.49
C LEU A 119 -7.06 -1.07 -1.18
N LEU A 120 -6.52 -0.07 -1.90
CA LEU A 120 -6.97 1.32 -1.82
C LEU A 120 -8.38 1.49 -2.39
N GLU A 121 -8.68 0.82 -3.50
CA GLU A 121 -10.01 0.76 -4.10
C GLU A 121 -11.01 0.07 -3.16
N LYS A 122 -10.61 -1.05 -2.54
CA LYS A 122 -11.42 -1.74 -1.53
C LYS A 122 -11.70 -0.85 -0.33
N HIS A 123 -10.72 -0.11 0.17
CA HIS A 123 -10.93 0.89 1.22
C HIS A 123 -11.99 1.91 0.81
N ASP A 124 -11.88 2.49 -0.40
CA ASP A 124 -12.81 3.53 -0.84
C ASP A 124 -14.23 3.00 -1.06
N ALA A 125 -14.36 1.82 -1.65
CA ALA A 125 -15.65 1.14 -1.81
C ALA A 125 -16.30 0.83 -0.45
N THR A 126 -15.51 0.34 0.50
CA THR A 126 -15.99 0.03 1.86
C THR A 126 -16.41 1.29 2.61
N ARG A 127 -15.62 2.36 2.51
CA ARG A 127 -15.95 3.67 3.10
C ARG A 127 -17.25 4.23 2.52
N LYS A 128 -17.45 4.09 1.20
CA LYS A 128 -18.70 4.48 0.54
C LYS A 128 -19.89 3.67 1.06
N ALA A 129 -19.77 2.34 1.13
CA ALA A 129 -20.83 1.47 1.64
C ALA A 129 -21.21 1.78 3.10
N MET A 130 -20.23 2.09 3.94
CA MET A 130 -20.46 2.54 5.32
C MET A 130 -21.24 3.86 5.36
N ASN A 131 -20.83 4.85 4.56
CA ASN A 131 -21.53 6.14 4.48
C ASN A 131 -22.97 5.98 3.96
N ASP A 132 -23.18 5.12 2.97
CA ASP A 132 -24.51 4.80 2.44
C ASP A 132 -25.40 4.15 3.51
N ALA A 133 -24.86 3.27 4.35
CA ALA A 133 -25.59 2.67 5.47
C ALA A 133 -25.96 3.70 6.56
N ILE A 134 -25.03 4.61 6.90
CA ILE A 134 -25.28 5.72 7.83
C ILE A 134 -26.43 6.61 7.30
N LYS A 135 -26.37 6.96 6.01
CA LYS A 135 -27.40 7.77 5.34
C LYS A 135 -28.75 7.07 5.33
N ALA A 136 -28.79 5.77 4.98
CA ALA A 136 -30.03 4.99 4.93
C ALA A 136 -30.70 4.87 6.31
N LYS A 137 -29.91 4.88 7.40
CA LYS A 137 -30.44 4.91 8.77
C LYS A 137 -30.90 6.29 9.25
N GLY A 138 -30.64 7.35 8.47
CA GLY A 138 -30.97 8.71 8.87
C GLY A 138 -30.19 9.19 10.10
N ILE A 139 -28.99 8.65 10.33
CA ILE A 139 -28.15 9.06 11.47
C ILE A 139 -27.57 10.43 11.16
N ASP A 140 -28.08 11.45 11.84
CA ASP A 140 -27.51 12.80 11.82
C ASP A 140 -26.82 13.10 13.16
N MET A 141 -25.52 13.36 13.09
CA MET A 141 -24.70 13.79 14.23
C MET A 141 -24.21 15.20 13.99
N CYS A 142 -25.14 16.13 13.78
CA CYS A 142 -24.88 17.52 13.39
C CYS A 142 -23.97 17.61 12.15
N GLY A 143 -24.25 16.79 11.14
CA GLY A 143 -23.46 16.70 9.90
C GLY A 143 -22.10 16.02 10.04
N LYS A 144 -21.74 15.47 11.22
CA LYS A 144 -20.43 14.85 11.48
C LYS A 144 -20.44 13.31 11.51
N ALA A 145 -21.57 12.67 11.20
CA ALA A 145 -21.77 11.23 11.35
C ALA A 145 -20.69 10.39 10.63
N TYR A 146 -20.44 10.65 9.34
CA TYR A 146 -19.43 9.92 8.56
C TYR A 146 -18.03 10.02 9.18
N GLY A 147 -17.66 11.22 9.67
CA GLY A 147 -16.39 11.45 10.32
C GLY A 147 -16.25 10.67 11.63
N ASN A 148 -17.32 10.63 12.43
CA ASN A 148 -17.32 9.94 13.72
C ASN A 148 -17.19 8.41 13.55
N PHE A 149 -17.96 7.79 12.65
CA PHE A 149 -17.85 6.36 12.39
C PHE A 149 -16.48 5.99 11.79
N TYR A 150 -15.93 6.81 10.88
CA TYR A 150 -14.58 6.58 10.37
C TYR A 150 -13.51 6.69 11.47
N ARG A 151 -13.68 7.61 12.44
CA ARG A 151 -12.81 7.70 13.62
C ARG A 151 -12.88 6.46 14.50
N LEU A 152 -14.07 5.87 14.69
CA LEU A 152 -14.21 4.59 15.40
C LEU A 152 -13.44 3.49 14.69
N ALA A 153 -13.62 3.35 13.38
CA ALA A 153 -12.91 2.35 12.59
C ALA A 153 -11.38 2.51 12.71
N CYS A 154 -10.88 3.75 12.62
CA CYS A 154 -9.45 4.03 12.78
C CYS A 154 -8.95 3.72 14.19
N LYS A 155 -9.70 4.10 15.22
CA LYS A 155 -9.32 3.84 16.62
C LYS A 155 -9.32 2.34 16.92
N ALA A 156 -10.30 1.60 16.41
CA ALA A 156 -10.35 0.14 16.54
C ALA A 156 -9.20 -0.55 15.81
N ALA A 157 -8.90 -0.11 14.58
CA ALA A 157 -7.84 -0.71 13.77
C ALA A 157 -6.42 -0.38 14.23
N THR A 158 -6.22 0.80 14.83
CA THR A 158 -4.86 1.36 15.07
C THR A 158 -4.57 1.73 16.52
N GLY A 159 -5.57 1.72 17.40
CA GLY A 159 -5.50 2.31 18.74
C GLY A 159 -5.59 3.83 18.78
N TYR A 160 -5.46 4.52 17.63
CA TYR A 160 -5.41 5.98 17.56
C TYR A 160 -6.48 6.57 16.66
N VAL A 161 -6.90 7.80 16.98
CA VAL A 161 -7.77 8.58 16.09
C VAL A 161 -6.94 9.18 14.95
N PRO A 162 -7.54 9.44 13.77
CA PRO A 162 -6.84 10.02 12.61
C PRO A 162 -6.03 11.27 12.92
N SER A 163 -6.56 12.18 13.76
CA SER A 163 -5.84 13.42 14.11
C SER A 163 -4.53 13.19 14.88
N VAL A 164 -4.42 12.08 15.60
CA VAL A 164 -3.17 11.67 16.28
C VAL A 164 -2.20 11.08 15.27
N LEU A 165 -2.69 10.22 14.37
CA LEU A 165 -1.88 9.61 13.31
C LEU A 165 -1.32 10.64 12.32
N THR A 166 -2.09 11.70 12.02
CA THR A 166 -1.79 12.60 10.89
C THR A 166 -1.34 14.00 11.27
N GLY A 167 -1.13 14.28 12.57
CA GLY A 167 -0.79 15.64 13.02
C GLY A 167 -1.89 16.67 12.72
N LYS A 168 -3.16 16.27 12.84
CA LYS A 168 -4.40 17.06 12.67
C LYS A 168 -4.85 17.39 11.23
N ASN A 169 -4.01 17.31 10.21
CA ASN A 169 -4.34 17.79 8.85
C ASN A 169 -4.32 16.73 7.73
N GLY A 170 -4.13 15.44 8.04
CA GLY A 170 -4.12 14.36 7.05
C GLY A 170 -5.22 13.31 7.23
N SER A 171 -5.36 12.42 6.25
CA SER A 171 -6.27 11.27 6.34
C SER A 171 -5.54 10.01 6.83
N ALA A 172 -6.23 9.16 7.60
CA ALA A 172 -5.66 7.90 8.06
C ALA A 172 -5.28 6.98 6.87
N LYS A 173 -6.07 6.96 5.80
CA LYS A 173 -5.75 6.25 4.55
C LYS A 173 -4.40 6.67 3.97
N GLU A 174 -4.17 7.98 3.80
CA GLU A 174 -2.92 8.49 3.23
C GLU A 174 -1.74 8.23 4.17
N TYR A 175 -1.93 8.34 5.49
CA TYR A 175 -0.92 7.97 6.45
C TYR A 175 -0.55 6.48 6.36
N ILE A 176 -1.54 5.59 6.38
CA ILE A 176 -1.33 4.13 6.29
C ILE A 176 -0.64 3.75 4.97
N LYS A 177 -0.99 4.45 3.88
CA LYS A 177 -0.30 4.33 2.60
C LYS A 177 1.15 4.82 2.68
N GLN A 178 1.42 5.96 3.32
CA GLN A 178 2.77 6.50 3.51
C GLN A 178 3.65 5.57 4.34
N VAL A 179 3.12 5.03 5.44
CA VAL A 179 3.83 4.07 6.30
C VAL A 179 3.78 2.63 5.78
N SER A 180 3.21 2.41 4.59
CA SER A 180 3.16 1.12 3.89
C SER A 180 2.72 -0.06 4.78
N ASN A 181 1.62 0.12 5.54
CA ASN A 181 1.15 -0.90 6.47
C ASN A 181 -0.16 -1.55 5.99
N ALA A 182 -0.03 -2.58 5.13
CA ALA A 182 -1.16 -3.32 4.59
C ALA A 182 -2.04 -4.01 5.67
N PRO A 183 -1.48 -4.63 6.73
CA PRO A 183 -2.28 -5.15 7.85
C PRO A 183 -3.17 -4.09 8.49
N CYS A 184 -2.66 -2.88 8.68
CA CYS A 184 -3.40 -1.74 9.22
C CYS A 184 -4.53 -1.30 8.27
N MET A 185 -4.29 -1.28 6.96
CA MET A 185 -5.33 -0.99 5.97
C MET A 185 -6.44 -2.07 5.96
N ASN A 186 -6.06 -3.34 6.04
CA ASN A 186 -6.99 -4.46 6.13
C ASN A 186 -7.82 -4.40 7.43
N ALA A 187 -7.19 -4.11 8.56
CA ALA A 187 -7.90 -3.93 9.83
C ALA A 187 -8.90 -2.76 9.77
N LEU A 188 -8.51 -1.64 9.14
CA LEU A 188 -9.40 -0.50 8.92
C LEU A 188 -10.60 -0.87 8.04
N ILE A 189 -10.37 -1.59 6.95
CA ILE A 189 -11.44 -2.11 6.07
C ILE A 189 -12.40 -3.01 6.86
N ALA A 190 -11.87 -3.99 7.59
CA ALA A 190 -12.67 -4.91 8.39
C ALA A 190 -13.50 -4.17 9.46
N CYS A 191 -12.94 -3.15 10.10
CA CYS A 191 -13.69 -2.31 11.04
C CYS A 191 -14.83 -1.55 10.35
N MET A 192 -14.62 -0.99 9.16
CA MET A 192 -15.68 -0.33 8.39
C MET A 192 -16.78 -1.31 7.92
N GLU A 193 -16.42 -2.52 7.52
CA GLU A 193 -17.36 -3.59 7.17
C GLU A 193 -18.20 -3.99 8.41
N THR A 194 -17.56 -4.10 9.57
CA THR A 194 -18.21 -4.41 10.84
C THR A 194 -19.19 -3.31 11.25
N ILE A 195 -18.81 -2.03 11.13
CA ILE A 195 -19.73 -0.89 11.32
C ILE A 195 -20.93 -1.01 10.38
N THR A 196 -20.68 -1.26 9.09
CA THR A 196 -21.74 -1.39 8.08
C THR A 196 -22.73 -2.50 8.46
N MET A 197 -22.24 -3.64 8.94
CA MET A 197 -23.07 -4.74 9.40
C MET A 197 -23.87 -4.37 10.65
N GLY A 198 -23.20 -3.78 11.66
CA GLY A 198 -23.84 -3.31 12.89
C GLY A 198 -24.99 -2.34 12.61
N LEU A 199 -24.76 -1.38 11.71
CA LEU A 199 -25.79 -0.45 11.24
C LEU A 199 -26.95 -1.19 10.55
N LYS A 200 -26.67 -2.15 9.66
CA LYS A 200 -27.72 -2.92 8.97
C LYS A 200 -28.60 -3.70 9.95
N VAL A 201 -28.03 -4.29 11.00
CA VAL A 201 -28.79 -5.02 12.03
C VAL A 201 -29.41 -4.11 13.10
N GLY A 202 -29.29 -2.79 12.95
CA GLY A 202 -30.00 -1.82 13.78
C GLY A 202 -29.27 -1.31 15.01
N LEU A 203 -27.95 -1.53 15.11
CA LEU A 203 -27.14 -0.93 16.17
C LEU A 203 -26.99 0.59 15.96
N ASP A 204 -27.07 1.33 17.06
CA ASP A 204 -26.72 2.75 17.12
C ASP A 204 -25.19 2.96 17.23
N TYR A 205 -24.75 4.22 17.18
CA TYR A 205 -23.34 4.58 17.23
C TYR A 205 -22.60 3.99 18.45
N HIS A 206 -23.21 4.04 19.63
CA HIS A 206 -22.56 3.62 20.88
C HIS A 206 -22.46 2.09 20.99
N LYS A 207 -23.47 1.38 20.50
CA LYS A 207 -23.44 -0.09 20.38
C LYS A 207 -22.44 -0.56 19.33
N VAL A 208 -22.35 0.13 18.18
CA VAL A 208 -21.32 -0.15 17.18
C VAL A 208 -19.92 0.11 17.76
N ALA A 209 -19.73 1.20 18.51
CA ALA A 209 -18.47 1.47 19.18
C ALA A 209 -18.10 0.37 20.20
N ALA A 210 -19.07 -0.10 20.99
CA ALA A 210 -18.87 -1.19 21.94
C ALA A 210 -18.49 -2.51 21.24
N MET A 211 -19.15 -2.84 20.12
CA MET A 211 -18.82 -4.01 19.30
C MET A 211 -17.39 -3.97 18.75
N LEU A 212 -16.86 -2.78 18.50
CA LEU A 212 -15.45 -2.59 18.10
C LEU A 212 -14.48 -2.46 19.28
N ASN A 213 -14.94 -2.68 20.51
CA ASN A 213 -14.18 -2.47 21.74
C ASN A 213 -13.62 -1.03 21.86
N VAL A 214 -14.39 -0.04 21.40
CA VAL A 214 -14.04 1.38 21.49
C VAL A 214 -14.93 2.08 22.49
N GLU A 215 -14.31 2.59 23.56
CA GLU A 215 -15.01 3.36 24.59
C GLU A 215 -15.50 4.72 24.07
N THR A 216 -16.72 5.07 24.47
CA THR A 216 -17.42 6.33 24.25
C THR A 216 -18.09 6.76 25.56
N SER A 217 -18.58 7.99 25.63
CA SER A 217 -19.24 8.52 26.82
C SER A 217 -20.52 7.81 27.25
N GLN A 218 -21.08 6.90 26.44
CA GLN A 218 -22.39 6.26 26.69
C GLN A 218 -22.38 4.74 26.53
N ASN A 219 -21.21 4.10 26.43
CA ASN A 219 -21.12 2.64 26.30
C ASN A 219 -20.24 1.94 27.35
N GLY A 220 -19.87 2.64 28.43
CA GLY A 220 -19.07 2.04 29.52
C GLY A 220 -19.71 0.79 30.11
N GLU A 221 -21.03 0.81 30.36
CA GLU A 221 -21.77 -0.35 30.88
C GLU A 221 -21.81 -1.55 29.90
N LEU A 222 -21.58 -1.33 28.61
CA LEU A 222 -21.56 -2.39 27.60
C LEU A 222 -20.19 -3.06 27.47
N LEU A 223 -19.14 -2.44 28.02
CA LEU A 223 -17.75 -2.90 27.90
C LEU A 223 -17.26 -3.67 29.13
N GLY A 224 -18.00 -3.63 30.24
CA GLY A 224 -17.69 -4.34 31.49
C GLY A 224 -16.85 -3.49 32.44
#